data_AF-A0AAX4KK21-F1
#
_entry.id   AF-A0AAX4KK21-F1
#
_cell.length_a   1.000
_cell.length_b   1.000
_cell.length_c   1.000
_cell.angle_alpha   90.00
_cell.angle_beta   90.00
_cell.angle_gamma   90.00
#
_symmetry.space_group_name_H-M   'P 1'
#
loop_
_entity.id
_entity.type
_entity.pdbx_description
1 polymer ?
#
loop_
_entity_poly.entity_id
_entity_poly.type
_entity_poly.pdbx_seq_one_letter_code
_entity_poly.pdbx_strand_id
1 'polypeptide(L)'
;MFNKLSIVALLLAVSSPAFVNASSDRIKINKSSCIGDINVFGDVFKAYCPTYKANDPSYTFKAVYFNAPEGETEQAYAFCSYTEVASNTTELFTEEVAQALGGGKA
;
A
#
# COMPACT_ATOMS: atom_id res chain seq x y z
N MET A 1 18.59 24.29 59.38
CA MET A 1 18.13 23.06 58.71
C MET A 1 17.27 23.49 57.53
N PHE A 2 17.82 23.48 56.32
CA PHE A 2 17.11 23.86 55.09
C PHE A 2 16.56 22.59 54.43
N ASN A 3 15.26 22.33 54.61
CA ASN A 3 14.57 21.27 53.87
C ASN A 3 14.25 21.77 52.46
N LYS A 4 15.08 21.39 51.50
CA LYS A 4 14.85 21.63 50.07
C LYS A 4 13.75 20.66 49.60
N LEU A 5 12.52 21.14 49.52
CA LEU A 5 11.47 20.49 48.74
C LEU A 5 11.87 20.55 47.26
N SER A 6 12.45 19.46 46.75
CA SER A 6 12.64 19.27 45.32
C SER A 6 11.28 19.01 44.69
N ILE A 7 10.75 20.02 44.00
CA ILE A 7 9.60 19.88 43.12
C ILE A 7 10.10 19.16 41.87
N VAL A 8 9.85 17.86 41.79
CA VAL A 8 10.06 17.07 40.56
C VAL A 8 8.97 17.50 39.59
N ALA A 9 9.31 18.40 38.67
CA ALA A 9 8.47 18.77 37.54
C ALA A 9 8.40 17.56 36.60
N LEU A 10 7.27 16.84 36.65
CA LEU A 10 6.95 15.78 35.72
C LEU A 10 6.69 16.42 34.35
N LEU A 11 7.72 16.46 33.50
CA LEU A 11 7.58 16.82 32.09
C LEU A 11 6.70 15.78 31.41
N LEU A 12 5.42 16.11 31.26
CA LEU A 12 4.52 15.46 30.31
C LEU A 12 5.11 15.67 28.92
N ALA A 13 5.93 14.72 28.46
CA ALA A 13 6.25 14.58 27.05
C ALA A 13 4.95 14.21 26.34
N VAL A 14 4.21 15.23 25.93
CA VAL A 14 3.14 15.09 24.94
C VAL A 14 3.87 14.74 23.66
N SER A 15 4.13 13.45 23.44
CA SER A 15 4.53 12.95 22.15
C SER A 15 3.42 13.36 21.18
N SER A 16 3.73 14.33 20.31
CA SER A 16 2.86 14.70 19.21
C SER A 16 2.36 13.41 18.55
N PRO A 17 1.05 13.27 18.27
CA PRO A 17 0.58 12.13 17.50
C PRO A 17 1.43 12.09 16.25
N ALA A 18 2.14 10.98 16.05
CA ALA A 18 2.90 10.76 14.84
C ALA A 18 1.91 10.98 13.70
N PHE A 19 2.12 12.03 12.91
CA PHE A 19 1.43 12.21 11.65
C PHE A 19 1.83 11.01 10.81
N VAL A 20 1.04 9.94 10.89
CA VAL A 20 1.07 8.85 9.94
C VAL A 20 0.76 9.50 8.61
N ASN A 21 1.80 9.70 7.80
CA ASN A 21 1.65 10.07 6.41
C ASN A 21 0.79 8.97 5.78
N ALA A 22 -0.50 9.24 5.61
CA ALA A 22 -1.34 8.52 4.69
C ALA A 22 -0.86 8.91 3.29
N SER A 23 0.31 8.38 2.90
CA SER A 23 0.72 8.38 1.51
C SER A 23 -0.42 7.73 0.75
N SER A 24 -1.03 8.46 -0.17
CA SER A 24 -1.93 7.87 -1.15
C SER A 24 -1.04 7.04 -2.07
N ASP A 25 -0.62 5.88 -1.59
CA ASP A 25 0.29 4.90 -2.18
C ASP A 25 -0.22 4.26 -3.49
N ARG A 26 -1.26 4.87 -4.06
CA ARG A 26 -1.81 4.54 -5.36
C ARG A 26 -0.82 5.02 -6.41
N ILE A 27 -0.21 4.08 -7.11
CA ILE A 27 0.61 4.40 -8.28
C ILE A 27 -0.22 4.24 -9.55
N LYS A 28 0.16 4.99 -10.57
CA LYS A 28 -0.45 4.86 -11.90
C LYS A 28 0.20 3.68 -12.62
N ILE A 29 -0.63 2.77 -13.14
CA ILE A 29 -0.20 1.59 -13.90
C ILE A 29 -0.89 1.57 -15.27
N ASN A 30 -0.20 1.01 -16.27
CA ASN A 30 -0.74 0.71 -17.59
C ASN A 30 -1.33 -0.71 -17.59
N LYS A 31 -2.45 -0.90 -18.31
CA LYS A 31 -2.97 -2.24 -18.60
C LYS A 31 -2.06 -3.00 -19.54
N SER A 32 -2.26 -4.32 -19.59
CA SER A 32 -1.67 -5.14 -20.65
C SER A 32 -2.26 -4.77 -22.02
N SER A 33 -1.40 -4.74 -23.05
CA SER A 33 -1.83 -4.55 -24.44
C SER A 33 -2.74 -5.68 -24.96
N CYS A 34 -2.67 -6.86 -24.33
CA CYS A 34 -3.51 -8.02 -24.66
C CYS A 34 -4.94 -7.91 -24.09
N ILE A 35 -5.19 -6.97 -23.18
CA ILE A 35 -6.51 -6.74 -22.58
C ILE A 35 -7.04 -5.41 -23.14
N GLY A 36 -8.12 -5.48 -23.90
CA GLY A 36 -8.71 -4.31 -24.57
C GLY A 36 -9.45 -3.35 -23.63
N ASP A 37 -9.95 -3.85 -22.50
CA ASP A 37 -10.77 -3.07 -21.55
C ASP A 37 -10.05 -2.93 -20.20
N ILE A 38 -9.85 -1.69 -19.75
CA ILE A 38 -9.20 -1.36 -18.47
C ILE A 38 -9.94 -1.94 -17.26
N ASN A 39 -11.26 -2.09 -17.33
CA ASN A 39 -12.05 -2.67 -16.24
C ASN A 39 -11.82 -4.17 -16.12
N VAL A 40 -11.70 -4.86 -17.26
CA VAL A 40 -11.32 -6.28 -17.30
C VAL A 40 -9.91 -6.47 -16.74
N PHE A 41 -8.97 -5.59 -17.11
CA PHE A 41 -7.64 -5.58 -16.50
C PHE A 41 -7.71 -5.35 -14.99
N GLY A 42 -8.58 -4.45 -14.54
CA GLY A 42 -8.82 -4.18 -13.11
C GLY A 42 -9.35 -5.38 -12.35
N ASP A 43 -10.25 -6.16 -12.92
CA ASP A 43 -10.77 -7.38 -12.31
C ASP A 43 -9.69 -8.46 -12.19
N VAL A 44 -8.86 -8.64 -13.24
CA VAL A 44 -7.70 -9.55 -13.21
C VAL A 44 -6.67 -9.08 -12.17
N PHE A 45 -6.38 -7.78 -12.12
CA PHE A 45 -5.46 -7.19 -11.14
C PHE A 45 -5.92 -7.47 -9.71
N LYS A 46 -7.21 -7.24 -9.42
CA LYS A 46 -7.81 -7.52 -8.10
C LYS A 46 -7.76 -9.01 -7.74
N ALA A 47 -8.04 -9.88 -8.69
CA ALA A 47 -8.03 -11.32 -8.48
C ALA A 47 -6.61 -11.88 -8.29
N TYR A 48 -5.64 -11.35 -9.02
CA TYR A 48 -4.25 -11.80 -8.94
C TYR A 48 -3.54 -11.28 -7.69
N CYS A 49 -3.89 -10.09 -7.24
CA CYS A 49 -3.31 -9.44 -6.07
C CYS A 49 -3.14 -10.35 -4.85
N PRO A 50 -4.13 -11.08 -4.33
CA PRO A 50 -3.95 -11.97 -3.18
C PRO A 50 -3.10 -13.21 -3.46
N THR A 51 -2.89 -13.57 -4.73
CA THR A 51 -2.17 -14.78 -5.14
C THR A 51 -0.68 -14.55 -5.40
N TYR A 52 -0.27 -13.31 -5.71
CA TYR A 52 1.10 -12.97 -6.09
C TYR A 52 2.17 -13.39 -5.06
N LYS A 53 1.87 -13.26 -3.76
CA LYS A 53 2.73 -13.74 -2.65
C LYS A 53 2.11 -14.88 -1.84
N ALA A 54 1.09 -15.58 -2.34
CA ALA A 54 0.38 -16.59 -1.54
C ALA A 54 1.26 -17.76 -1.05
N ASN A 55 2.40 -18.01 -1.72
CA ASN A 55 3.35 -19.05 -1.34
C ASN A 55 4.57 -18.51 -0.56
N ASP A 56 4.61 -17.21 -0.25
CA ASP A 56 5.69 -16.58 0.50
C ASP A 56 5.23 -16.33 1.95
N PRO A 57 5.69 -17.15 2.93
CA PRO A 57 5.22 -17.04 4.31
C PRO A 57 5.64 -15.74 5.00
N SER A 58 6.53 -14.97 4.38
CA SER A 58 6.97 -13.66 4.88
C SER A 58 5.91 -12.58 4.68
N TYR A 59 4.86 -12.85 3.89
CA TYR A 59 3.85 -11.86 3.54
C TYR A 59 2.42 -12.37 3.74
N THR A 60 1.56 -11.48 4.22
CA THR A 60 0.10 -11.70 4.30
C THR A 60 -0.61 -10.66 3.46
N PHE A 61 -1.48 -11.08 2.54
CA PHE A 61 -2.29 -10.13 1.76
C PHE A 61 -3.16 -9.28 2.67
N LYS A 62 -3.18 -7.96 2.41
CA LYS A 62 -3.91 -6.99 3.23
C LYS A 62 -5.07 -6.37 2.47
N ALA A 63 -4.80 -5.75 1.33
CA ALA A 63 -5.83 -5.08 0.54
C ALA A 63 -5.38 -4.83 -0.91
N VAL A 64 -6.36 -4.68 -1.78
CA VAL A 64 -6.18 -4.26 -3.17
C VAL A 64 -7.07 -3.07 -3.48
N TYR A 65 -6.57 -2.19 -4.35
CA TYR A 65 -7.32 -1.09 -4.91
C TYR A 65 -7.05 -0.99 -6.41
N PHE A 66 -8.07 -0.61 -7.16
CA PHE A 66 -7.97 -0.31 -8.57
C PHE A 66 -9.06 0.69 -8.96
N ASN A 67 -8.68 1.75 -9.65
CA ASN A 67 -9.59 2.76 -10.17
C ASN A 67 -9.06 3.35 -11.47
N ALA A 68 -9.77 3.10 -12.56
CA ALA A 68 -9.63 3.84 -13.81
C ALA A 68 -10.56 5.06 -13.77
N PRO A 69 -10.06 6.29 -13.95
CA PRO A 69 -10.91 7.47 -14.11
C PRO A 69 -11.90 7.32 -15.28
N GLU A 70 -13.03 8.02 -15.22
CA GLU A 70 -14.00 8.03 -16.32
C GLU A 70 -13.34 8.47 -17.64
N GLY A 71 -13.52 7.69 -18.71
CA GLY A 71 -12.92 7.93 -20.02
C GLY A 71 -11.46 7.49 -20.17
N GLU A 72 -10.79 7.07 -19.10
CA GLU A 72 -9.47 6.46 -19.17
C GLU A 72 -9.58 5.01 -19.65
N THR A 73 -8.74 4.62 -20.60
CA THR A 73 -8.81 3.30 -21.25
C THR A 73 -7.51 2.52 -21.14
N GLU A 74 -6.39 3.17 -20.83
CA GLU A 74 -5.08 2.51 -20.79
C GLU A 74 -4.48 2.48 -19.38
N GLN A 75 -4.87 3.42 -18.52
CA GLN A 75 -4.22 3.63 -17.23
C GLN A 75 -5.17 3.51 -16.04
N ALA A 76 -4.65 3.15 -14.87
CA ALA A 76 -5.43 3.15 -13.65
C ALA A 76 -4.55 3.50 -12.45
N TYR A 77 -5.16 4.03 -11.40
CA TYR A 77 -4.55 4.10 -10.08
C TYR A 77 -4.81 2.80 -9.34
N ALA A 78 -3.76 2.14 -8.87
CA ALA A 78 -3.88 0.86 -8.20
C ALA A 78 -2.96 0.77 -6.98
N PHE A 79 -3.27 -0.16 -6.08
CA PHE A 79 -2.28 -0.71 -5.18
C PHE A 79 -2.52 -2.19 -4.88
N CYS A 80 -1.43 -2.92 -4.60
CA CYS A 80 -1.47 -4.25 -4.02
C CYS A 80 -0.69 -4.24 -2.71
N SER A 81 -1.38 -4.35 -1.57
CA SER A 81 -0.75 -4.20 -0.24
C SER A 81 -0.68 -5.52 0.52
N TYR A 82 0.44 -5.70 1.20
CA TYR A 82 0.77 -6.86 1.99
C TYR A 82 1.36 -6.43 3.33
N THR A 83 1.15 -7.24 4.37
CA THR A 83 1.88 -7.11 5.63
C THR A 83 3.11 -8.01 5.57
N GLU A 84 4.31 -7.44 5.74
CA GLU A 84 5.53 -8.23 5.97
C GLU A 84 5.49 -8.76 7.41
N VAL A 85 5.56 -10.07 7.59
CA VAL A 85 5.31 -10.74 8.87
C VAL A 85 6.40 -10.43 9.90
N ALA A 86 7.66 -10.33 9.48
CA ALA A 86 8.78 -10.14 10.40
C ALA A 86 8.78 -8.75 11.05
N SER A 87 8.51 -7.69 10.27
CA SER A 87 8.49 -6.32 10.75
C SER A 87 7.09 -5.80 11.11
N ASN A 88 6.04 -6.53 10.73
CA ASN A 88 4.64 -6.10 10.79
C ASN A 88 4.38 -4.76 10.06
N THR A 89 5.14 -4.49 9.00
CA THR A 89 4.97 -3.29 8.16
C THR A 89 4.11 -3.59 6.93
N THR A 90 3.56 -2.54 6.32
CA THR A 90 2.84 -2.67 5.05
C THR A 90 3.77 -2.40 3.89
N GLU A 91 3.88 -3.34 2.96
CA GLU A 91 4.61 -3.23 1.71
C GLU A 91 3.66 -3.27 0.51
N LEU A 92 4.09 -2.68 -0.60
CA LEU A 92 3.31 -2.55 -1.82
C LEU A 92 4.03 -3.22 -2.97
N PHE A 93 3.31 -4.08 -3.68
CA PHE A 93 3.82 -4.82 -4.84
C PHE A 93 3.04 -4.49 -6.12
N THR A 94 2.59 -3.25 -6.22
CA THR A 94 1.65 -2.81 -7.27
C THR A 94 2.25 -2.90 -8.66
N GLU A 95 3.48 -2.43 -8.81
CA GLU A 95 4.15 -2.36 -10.12
C GLU A 95 4.52 -3.76 -10.59
N GLU A 96 5.06 -4.59 -9.69
CA GLU A 96 5.46 -5.97 -9.97
C GLU A 96 4.25 -6.84 -10.32
N VAL A 97 3.12 -6.63 -9.64
CA VAL A 97 1.85 -7.26 -10.00
C VAL A 97 1.38 -6.81 -11.38
N ALA A 98 1.45 -5.52 -11.70
CA ALA A 98 1.07 -5.03 -13.03
C ALA A 98 1.97 -5.62 -14.13
N GLN A 99 3.28 -5.69 -13.90
CA GLN A 99 4.25 -6.30 -14.82
C GLN A 99 4.00 -7.80 -15.01
N ALA A 100 3.69 -8.54 -13.94
CA ALA A 100 3.37 -9.97 -14.02
C ALA A 100 2.12 -10.25 -14.86
N LEU A 101 1.20 -9.29 -14.94
CA LEU A 101 0.00 -9.34 -15.77
C LEU A 101 0.22 -8.77 -17.19
N GLY A 102 1.45 -8.44 -17.56
CA GLY A 102 1.80 -7.88 -18.87
C GLY A 102 1.49 -6.40 -19.05
N GLY A 103 1.17 -5.69 -17.98
CA GLY A 103 1.11 -4.23 -17.91
C GLY A 103 2.43 -3.64 -17.39
N GLY A 104 2.36 -2.53 -16.67
CA GLY A 104 3.54 -1.95 -16.03
C GLY A 104 3.28 -0.58 -15.41
N LYS A 105 4.35 0.12 -15.02
CA LYS A 105 4.27 1.50 -14.56
C LYS A 105 3.84 2.44 -15.70
N ALA A 106 2.96 3.39 -15.38
CA ALA A 106 2.51 4.44 -16.29
C ALA A 106 3.41 5.68 -16.28
#